data_AF-A0A2E0SIH2-F1
#
_entry.id   AF-A0A2E0SIH2-F1
#
_cell.length_a   1.000
_cell.length_b   1.000
_cell.length_c   1.000
_cell.angle_alpha   90.00
_cell.angle_beta   90.00
_cell.angle_gamma   90.00
#
_symmetry.space_group_name_H-M   'P 1'
#
loop_
_entity.id
_entity.type
_entity.pdbx_description
1 polymer ?
#
loop_
_entity_poly.entity_id
_entity_poly.type
_entity_poly.pdbx_seq_one_letter_code
_entity_poly.pdbx_strand_id
1 'polypeptide(L)'
;MLLGLLAERWDELDGICQWVQADLDPGYIGETKADYIFVKVILSVAAGLRESKMRALASMEKKIIDSRMPGPVALFEAWDAARNNDQAGFEKGMTTALKQFSAQRGERFVVLEWIALHESIVNLAARRLGLKHPELPPELDAYLMTPETIENN
;
A
#
# COMPACT_ATOMS: atom_id res chain seq x y z
N MET A 1 8.02 -6.80 -3.43
CA MET A 1 6.88 -6.20 -4.15
C MET A 1 7.20 -4.80 -4.65
N LEU A 2 7.56 -3.83 -3.78
CA LEU A 2 7.88 -2.45 -4.20
C LEU A 2 8.85 -2.38 -5.41
N LEU A 3 10.00 -3.05 -5.35
CA LEU A 3 10.98 -3.01 -6.46
C LEU A 3 10.42 -3.55 -7.78
N GLY A 4 9.59 -4.59 -7.75
CA GLY A 4 8.93 -5.11 -8.95
C GLY A 4 7.90 -4.12 -9.50
N LEU A 5 7.19 -3.40 -8.62
CA LEU A 5 6.23 -2.36 -8.99
C LEU A 5 6.92 -1.15 -9.62
N LEU A 6 8.05 -0.72 -9.05
CA LEU A 6 8.85 0.38 -9.56
C LEU A 6 9.51 0.06 -10.90
N ALA A 7 10.00 -1.17 -11.07
CA ALA A 7 10.62 -1.63 -12.32
C ALA A 7 9.61 -2.13 -13.35
N GLU A 8 8.31 -2.06 -13.06
CA GLU A 8 7.21 -2.56 -13.91
C GLU A 8 7.41 -4.03 -14.38
N ARG A 9 8.05 -4.85 -13.54
CA ARG A 9 8.33 -6.28 -13.83
C ARG A 9 7.12 -7.14 -13.47
N TRP A 10 6.05 -7.00 -14.26
CA TRP A 10 4.74 -7.59 -13.98
C TRP A 10 4.77 -9.12 -13.84
N ASP A 11 5.47 -9.82 -14.75
CA ASP A 11 5.56 -11.29 -14.70
C ASP A 11 6.18 -11.80 -13.38
N GLU A 12 7.14 -11.06 -12.84
CA GLU A 12 7.77 -11.40 -11.55
C GLU A 12 6.92 -11.00 -10.36
N LEU A 13 6.18 -9.90 -10.46
CA LEU A 13 5.20 -9.52 -9.46
C LEU A 13 4.11 -10.58 -9.34
N ASP A 14 3.64 -11.14 -10.44
CA ASP A 14 2.65 -12.20 -10.43
C ASP A 14 3.17 -13.42 -9.66
N GLY A 15 4.41 -13.84 -9.93
CA GLY A 15 5.08 -14.91 -9.19
C GLY A 15 5.19 -14.62 -7.68
N ILE A 16 5.64 -13.41 -7.30
CA ILE A 16 5.72 -12.99 -5.88
C ILE A 16 4.33 -13.00 -5.24
N CYS A 17 3.32 -12.49 -5.96
CA CYS A 17 1.96 -12.44 -5.45
C CYS A 17 1.47 -13.87 -5.19
N GLN A 18 1.68 -14.85 -6.07
CA GLN A 18 1.22 -16.24 -5.82
C GLN A 18 1.77 -16.87 -4.53
N TRP A 19 2.96 -16.50 -4.06
CA TRP A 19 3.58 -17.10 -2.88
C TRP A 19 2.99 -16.62 -1.55
N VAL A 20 2.36 -15.46 -1.54
CA VAL A 20 1.93 -14.79 -0.31
C VAL A 20 0.58 -15.34 0.18
N GLN A 21 0.41 -15.62 1.48
CA GLN A 21 -0.83 -16.16 2.04
C GLN A 21 -1.48 -15.22 3.09
N ALA A 22 -2.81 -15.21 3.18
CA ALA A 22 -3.55 -14.33 4.10
C ALA A 22 -3.36 -14.67 5.60
N ASP A 23 -2.90 -15.89 5.89
CA ASP A 23 -2.72 -16.44 7.23
C ASP A 23 -1.25 -16.44 7.69
N LEU A 24 -0.38 -15.71 6.98
CA LEU A 24 1.00 -15.46 7.40
C LEU A 24 1.04 -14.92 8.84
N ASP A 25 1.81 -15.62 9.69
CA ASP A 25 1.89 -15.34 11.12
C ASP A 25 2.53 -13.96 11.39
N PRO A 26 1.88 -13.07 12.18
CA PRO A 26 2.45 -11.79 12.62
C PRO A 26 3.85 -11.85 13.21
N GLY A 27 4.26 -12.99 13.79
CA GLY A 27 5.52 -13.13 14.53
C GLY A 27 6.79 -12.75 13.79
N TYR A 28 6.72 -12.54 12.47
CA TYR A 28 7.85 -12.19 11.60
C TYR A 28 7.78 -10.80 10.96
N ILE A 29 6.75 -9.99 11.23
CA ILE A 29 6.30 -8.98 10.23
C ILE A 29 6.20 -7.52 10.78
N GLY A 30 6.88 -7.20 11.88
CA GLY A 30 6.99 -5.81 12.37
C GLY A 30 7.06 -5.69 13.89
N GLU A 31 7.34 -4.49 14.37
CA GLU A 31 7.53 -4.23 15.81
C GLU A 31 6.25 -3.72 16.49
N THR A 32 5.34 -3.10 15.73
CA THR A 32 4.11 -2.52 16.27
C THR A 32 2.85 -3.16 15.71
N LYS A 33 1.73 -2.97 16.43
CA LYS A 33 0.41 -3.37 15.95
C LYS A 33 0.03 -2.66 14.64
N ALA A 34 0.48 -1.43 14.43
CA ALA A 34 0.22 -0.69 13.20
C ALA A 34 0.95 -1.32 12.01
N ASP A 35 2.23 -1.68 12.18
CA ASP A 35 3.02 -2.37 11.14
C ASP A 35 2.32 -3.64 10.66
N TYR A 36 1.82 -4.43 11.61
CA TYR A 36 1.08 -5.64 11.30
C TYR A 36 -0.20 -5.38 10.49
N ILE A 37 -0.94 -4.30 10.76
CA ILE A 37 -2.13 -3.96 9.98
C ILE A 37 -1.74 -3.40 8.61
N PHE A 38 -0.71 -2.57 8.51
CA PHE A 38 -0.19 -2.11 7.22
C PHE A 38 0.22 -3.27 6.33
N VAL A 39 0.90 -4.29 6.87
CA VAL A 39 1.26 -5.47 6.08
C VAL A 39 0.03 -6.19 5.55
N LYS A 40 -1.07 -6.29 6.32
CA LYS A 40 -2.32 -6.86 5.77
C LYS A 40 -2.87 -6.07 4.59
N VAL A 41 -2.69 -4.75 4.55
CA VAL A 41 -3.03 -3.96 3.36
C VAL A 41 -2.19 -4.42 2.18
N ILE A 42 -0.87 -4.60 2.38
CA ILE A 42 0.04 -5.10 1.34
C ILE A 42 -0.30 -6.53 0.89
N LEU A 43 -0.72 -7.39 1.82
CA LEU A 43 -1.22 -8.72 1.48
C LEU A 43 -2.51 -8.64 0.65
N SER A 44 -3.42 -7.70 0.93
CA SER A 44 -4.61 -7.46 0.10
C SER A 44 -4.24 -6.91 -1.28
N VAL A 45 -3.23 -6.05 -1.39
CA VAL A 45 -2.67 -5.61 -2.68
C VAL A 45 -2.17 -6.80 -3.47
N ALA A 46 -1.31 -7.61 -2.87
CA ALA A 46 -0.80 -8.82 -3.48
C ALA A 46 -1.93 -9.79 -3.85
N ALA A 47 -3.04 -9.84 -3.11
CA ALA A 47 -4.19 -10.67 -3.43
C ALA A 47 -4.94 -10.17 -4.67
N GLY A 48 -5.18 -8.86 -4.77
CA GLY A 48 -5.94 -8.28 -5.89
C GLY A 48 -5.15 -8.19 -7.20
N LEU A 49 -3.83 -8.34 -7.16
CA LEU A 49 -3.00 -8.46 -8.37
C LEU A 49 -2.89 -9.89 -8.91
N ARG A 50 -3.41 -10.90 -8.21
CA ARG A 50 -3.36 -12.30 -8.68
C ARG A 50 -4.52 -12.63 -9.59
N GLU A 51 -4.27 -13.59 -10.48
CA GLU A 51 -5.33 -14.31 -11.20
C GLU A 51 -6.12 -15.27 -10.30
N SER A 52 -5.48 -15.81 -9.27
CA SER A 52 -6.04 -16.84 -8.39
C SER A 52 -6.65 -16.26 -7.12
N LYS A 53 -7.74 -16.88 -6.62
CA LYS A 53 -8.37 -16.46 -5.36
C LYS A 53 -7.47 -16.78 -4.17
N MET A 54 -7.24 -15.78 -3.32
CA MET A 54 -6.57 -15.97 -2.02
C MET A 54 -7.57 -16.46 -0.95
N ARG A 55 -7.24 -17.58 -0.29
CA ARG A 55 -8.03 -18.08 0.85
C ARG A 55 -7.97 -17.10 2.02
N ALA A 56 -9.08 -16.93 2.73
CA ALA A 56 -9.21 -16.09 3.92
C ALA A 56 -8.99 -14.56 3.70
N LEU A 57 -8.92 -14.09 2.45
CA LEU A 57 -8.78 -12.67 2.10
C LEU A 57 -9.83 -11.79 2.80
N ALA A 58 -11.12 -12.12 2.67
CA ALA A 58 -12.20 -11.35 3.29
C ALA A 58 -12.08 -11.27 4.83
N SER A 59 -11.60 -12.34 5.47
CA SER A 59 -11.36 -12.33 6.92
C SER A 59 -10.18 -11.42 7.28
N MET A 60 -9.12 -11.42 6.48
CA MET A 60 -7.97 -10.52 6.65
C MET A 60 -8.36 -9.06 6.44
N GLU A 61 -9.10 -8.74 5.38
CA GLU A 61 -9.58 -7.38 5.08
C GLU A 61 -10.51 -6.87 6.18
N LYS A 62 -11.40 -7.73 6.69
CA LYS A 62 -12.21 -7.41 7.86
C LYS A 62 -11.36 -7.04 9.09
N LYS A 63 -10.23 -7.71 9.33
CA LYS A 63 -9.31 -7.37 10.43
C LYS A 63 -8.65 -5.99 10.24
N ILE A 64 -8.47 -5.53 9.01
CA ILE A 64 -7.97 -4.17 8.74
C ILE A 64 -9.02 -3.15 9.17
N ILE A 65 -10.27 -3.33 8.71
CA ILE A 65 -11.40 -2.46 9.05
C ILE A 65 -11.65 -2.44 10.57
N ASP A 66 -11.70 -3.63 11.19
CA ASP A 66 -11.97 -3.78 12.63
C ASP A 66 -10.83 -3.24 13.51
N SER A 67 -9.63 -3.02 12.96
CA SER A 67 -8.52 -2.42 13.70
C SER A 67 -8.80 -0.97 14.09
N ARG A 68 -9.64 -0.27 13.31
CA ARG A 68 -9.96 1.17 13.43
C ARG A 68 -8.72 2.07 13.46
N MET A 69 -7.59 1.61 12.93
CA MET A 69 -6.36 2.39 12.86
C MET A 69 -6.43 3.34 11.66
N PRO A 70 -6.40 4.67 11.85
CA PRO A 70 -6.71 5.62 10.78
C PRO A 70 -5.84 5.46 9.53
N GLY A 71 -4.51 5.35 9.68
CA GLY A 71 -3.58 5.20 8.54
C GLY A 71 -3.84 3.94 7.71
N PRO A 72 -3.75 2.73 8.28
CA PRO A 72 -4.01 1.50 7.55
C PRO A 72 -5.43 1.38 6.98
N VAL A 73 -6.45 1.89 7.69
CA VAL A 73 -7.83 1.89 7.19
C VAL A 73 -7.96 2.81 5.98
N ALA A 74 -7.45 4.04 6.05
CA ALA A 74 -7.48 4.97 4.91
C ALA A 74 -6.71 4.42 3.70
N LEU A 75 -5.57 3.76 3.93
CA LEU A 75 -4.79 3.15 2.86
C LEU A 75 -5.52 1.95 2.25
N PHE A 76 -6.23 1.15 3.05
CA PHE A 76 -7.06 0.07 2.55
C PHE A 76 -8.27 0.58 1.76
N GLU A 77 -8.91 1.67 2.19
CA GLU A 77 -9.97 2.33 1.42
C GLU A 77 -9.46 2.82 0.06
N ALA A 78 -8.23 3.37 0.01
CA ALA A 78 -7.60 3.75 -1.25
C ALA A 78 -7.42 2.53 -2.18
N TRP A 79 -6.92 1.43 -1.64
CA TRP A 79 -6.75 0.19 -2.39
C TRP A 79 -8.09 -0.38 -2.87
N ASP A 80 -9.12 -0.37 -2.02
CA ASP A 80 -10.44 -0.86 -2.39
C ASP A 80 -11.06 -0.02 -3.51
N ALA A 81 -10.94 1.31 -3.43
CA ALA A 81 -11.35 2.20 -4.52
C ALA A 81 -10.58 1.90 -5.83
N ALA A 82 -9.28 1.62 -5.75
CA ALA A 82 -8.48 1.24 -6.91
C ALA A 82 -8.95 -0.04 -7.59
N ARG A 83 -9.27 -1.09 -6.82
CA ARG A 83 -9.84 -2.33 -7.35
C ARG A 83 -11.20 -2.13 -8.02
N ASN A 84 -11.94 -1.11 -7.61
CA ASN A 84 -13.24 -0.76 -8.16
C ASN A 84 -13.17 0.34 -9.24
N ASN A 85 -11.98 0.71 -9.71
CA ASN A 85 -11.76 1.77 -10.70
C ASN A 85 -12.38 3.13 -10.29
N ASP A 86 -12.38 3.44 -8.98
CA ASP A 86 -12.85 4.69 -8.41
C ASP A 86 -11.66 5.63 -8.12
N GLN A 87 -11.38 6.52 -9.07
CA GLN A 87 -10.29 7.50 -8.96
C GLN A 87 -10.48 8.46 -7.78
N ALA A 88 -11.72 8.92 -7.52
CA ALA A 88 -11.98 9.91 -6.47
C ALA A 88 -11.86 9.29 -5.07
N GLY A 89 -12.36 8.06 -4.90
CA GLY A 89 -12.17 7.29 -3.68
C GLY A 89 -10.69 7.01 -3.41
N PHE A 90 -9.94 6.64 -4.45
CA PHE A 90 -8.51 6.38 -4.37
C PHE A 90 -7.73 7.63 -3.92
N GLU A 91 -7.94 8.78 -4.56
CA GLU A 91 -7.28 10.05 -4.20
C GLU A 91 -7.57 10.48 -2.76
N LYS A 92 -8.84 10.37 -2.34
CA LYS A 92 -9.25 10.69 -0.97
C LYS A 92 -8.55 9.78 0.05
N GLY A 93 -8.52 8.49 -0.22
CA GLY A 93 -7.86 7.49 0.64
C GLY A 93 -6.35 7.74 0.74
N MET A 94 -5.68 7.93 -0.40
CA MET A 94 -4.25 8.24 -0.48
C MET A 94 -3.89 9.51 0.27
N THR A 95 -4.64 10.60 0.05
CA THR A 95 -4.43 11.88 0.75
C THR A 95 -4.55 11.70 2.27
N THR A 96 -5.54 10.92 2.71
CA THR A 96 -5.79 10.68 4.13
C THR A 96 -4.67 9.85 4.75
N ALA A 97 -4.24 8.77 4.09
CA ALA A 97 -3.14 7.93 4.54
C ALA A 97 -1.82 8.72 4.65
N LEU A 98 -1.47 9.51 3.63
CA LEU A 98 -0.25 10.31 3.62
C LEU A 98 -0.24 11.41 4.69
N LYS A 99 -1.40 12.03 5.00
CA LYS A 99 -1.52 12.96 6.13
C LYS A 99 -1.25 12.27 7.47
N GLN A 100 -1.74 11.04 7.64
CA GLN A 100 -1.48 10.25 8.85
C GLN A 100 -0.01 9.87 8.96
N PHE A 101 0.62 9.43 7.86
CA PHE A 101 2.05 9.16 7.80
C PHE A 101 2.87 10.41 8.19
N SER A 102 2.61 11.54 7.54
CA SER A 102 3.30 12.81 7.80
C SER A 102 3.22 13.24 9.27
N ALA A 103 2.06 13.11 9.90
CA ALA A 103 1.85 13.46 11.31
C ALA A 103 2.67 12.59 12.30
N GLN A 104 3.02 11.36 11.91
CA GLN A 104 3.77 10.41 12.75
C GLN A 104 5.30 10.57 12.62
N ARG A 105 5.79 11.34 11.62
CA ARG A 105 7.23 11.53 11.37
C ARG A 105 7.95 12.37 12.41
N GLY A 106 7.24 13.16 13.21
CA GLY A 106 7.84 14.05 14.22
C GLY A 106 8.63 13.32 15.32
N GLU A 107 8.56 12.00 15.40
CA GLU A 107 9.08 11.21 16.52
C GLU A 107 10.30 10.32 16.21
N ARG A 108 10.76 10.20 14.94
CA ARG A 108 11.83 9.23 14.59
C ARG A 108 12.82 9.72 13.51
N PHE A 109 14.10 9.31 13.66
CA PHE A 109 15.29 9.84 12.97
C PHE A 109 15.97 8.84 12.01
N VAL A 110 15.23 7.91 11.39
CA VAL A 110 15.82 6.91 10.47
C VAL A 110 15.56 7.29 9.01
N VAL A 111 16.58 7.20 8.14
CA VAL A 111 16.55 7.66 6.73
C VAL A 111 15.43 7.03 5.89
N LEU A 112 15.01 5.79 6.20
CA LEU A 112 13.88 5.12 5.53
C LEU A 112 12.50 5.62 5.97
N GLU A 113 12.41 6.42 7.04
CA GLU A 113 11.15 7.00 7.53
C GLU A 113 10.75 8.26 6.75
N TRP A 114 11.48 8.62 5.70
CA TRP A 114 11.14 9.72 4.78
C TRP A 114 10.22 9.28 3.63
N ILE A 115 10.09 7.97 3.43
CA ILE A 115 9.27 7.41 2.35
C ILE A 115 8.06 6.69 2.95
N ALA A 116 6.89 7.00 2.41
CA ALA A 116 5.64 6.32 2.70
C ALA A 116 5.61 4.99 1.91
N LEU A 117 6.33 3.98 2.39
CA LEU A 117 6.56 2.72 1.68
C LEU A 117 5.26 2.00 1.30
N HIS A 118 4.32 1.90 2.24
CA HIS A 118 3.06 1.18 2.03
C HIS A 118 2.17 1.93 1.03
N GLU A 119 2.12 3.25 1.15
CA GLU A 119 1.41 4.17 0.28
C GLU A 119 1.96 4.11 -1.15
N SER A 120 3.30 4.06 -1.29
CA SER A 120 3.97 3.91 -2.57
C SER A 120 3.57 2.62 -3.28
N ILE A 121 3.52 1.51 -2.54
CA ILE A 121 3.06 0.22 -3.08
C ILE A 121 1.61 0.32 -3.60
N VAL A 122 0.70 0.91 -2.83
CA VAL A 122 -0.71 1.05 -3.22
C VAL A 122 -0.86 1.96 -4.44
N ASN A 123 -0.12 3.07 -4.50
CA ASN A 123 -0.11 3.97 -5.65
C ASN A 123 0.34 3.26 -6.94
N LEU A 124 1.43 2.49 -6.88
CA LEU A 124 1.94 1.76 -8.05
C LEU A 124 1.02 0.61 -8.46
N ALA A 125 0.43 -0.10 -7.49
CA ALA A 125 -0.55 -1.14 -7.78
C ALA A 125 -1.81 -0.56 -8.42
N ALA A 126 -2.27 0.62 -7.97
CA ALA A 126 -3.41 1.31 -8.58
C ALA A 126 -3.12 1.73 -10.03
N ARG A 127 -1.90 2.21 -10.32
CA ARG A 127 -1.45 2.49 -11.70
C ARG A 127 -1.54 1.26 -12.60
N ARG A 128 -1.14 0.09 -12.09
CA ARG A 128 -1.26 -1.19 -12.84
C ARG A 128 -2.72 -1.55 -13.17
N LEU A 129 -3.67 -1.11 -12.35
CA LEU A 129 -5.11 -1.28 -12.56
C LEU A 129 -5.73 -0.19 -13.45
N GLY A 130 -4.94 0.77 -13.95
CA GLY A 130 -5.38 1.82 -14.87
C GLY A 130 -5.81 3.12 -14.20
N LEU A 131 -5.70 3.23 -12.88
CA LEU A 131 -5.86 4.52 -12.21
C LEU A 131 -4.67 5.45 -12.47
N LYS A 132 -4.91 6.75 -12.36
CA LYS A 132 -3.87 7.76 -12.43
C LYS A 132 -3.22 7.94 -11.06
N HIS A 133 -1.98 8.42 -11.08
CA HIS A 133 -1.35 8.96 -9.87
C HIS A 133 -2.26 10.02 -9.23
N PRO A 134 -2.46 10.00 -7.90
CA PRO A 134 -3.39 10.91 -7.24
C PRO A 134 -2.91 12.36 -7.32
N GLU A 135 -3.84 13.30 -7.48
CA GLU A 135 -3.52 14.72 -7.38
C GLU A 135 -3.27 15.10 -5.91
N LEU A 136 -1.99 15.25 -5.54
CA LEU A 136 -1.56 15.51 -4.17
C LEU A 136 -0.88 16.88 -4.04
N PRO A 137 -0.99 17.53 -2.86
CA PRO A 137 -0.09 18.62 -2.51
C PRO A 137 1.38 18.18 -2.57
N PRO A 138 2.32 19.02 -3.05
CA PRO A 138 3.73 18.65 -3.24
C PRO A 138 4.39 18.04 -2.00
N GLU A 139 4.03 18.50 -0.82
CA GLU A 139 4.57 18.02 0.46
C GLU A 139 4.14 16.58 0.81
N LEU A 140 2.98 16.13 0.32
CA LEU A 140 2.52 14.76 0.48
C LEU A 140 3.03 13.87 -0.65
N ASP A 141 3.10 14.41 -1.86
CA ASP A 141 3.61 13.71 -3.03
C ASP A 141 5.08 13.31 -2.87
N ALA A 142 5.90 14.18 -2.27
CA ALA A 142 7.31 13.92 -1.99
C ALA A 142 7.58 12.68 -1.13
N TYR A 143 6.57 12.10 -0.46
CA TYR A 143 6.71 10.86 0.30
C TYR A 143 6.54 9.60 -0.54
N LEU A 144 6.00 9.71 -1.75
CA LEU A 144 5.74 8.57 -2.61
C LEU A 144 6.97 8.26 -3.46
N MET A 145 7.29 6.97 -3.56
CA MET A 145 8.19 6.47 -4.59
C MET A 145 7.40 6.12 -5.85
N THR A 146 7.83 6.70 -6.97
CA THR A 146 7.36 6.36 -8.31
C THR A 146 8.53 6.01 -9.24
N PRO A 147 8.31 5.35 -10.39
CA PRO A 147 9.38 5.10 -11.36
C PRO A 147 10.12 6.40 -11.74
N GLU A 148 9.37 7.49 -11.91
CA GLU A 148 9.89 8.80 -12.30
C GLU A 148 10.76 9.46 -11.22
N THR A 149 10.55 9.13 -9.95
CA THR A 149 11.39 9.60 -8.84
C THR A 149 12.75 8.88 -8.74
N ILE A 150 12.91 7.73 -9.40
CA ILE A 150 14.15 6.94 -9.37
C ILE A 150 15.06 7.28 -10.54
N GLU A 151 14.50 7.62 -11.71
CA GLU A 151 15.26 7.97 -12.91
C GLU A 151 15.93 9.35 -12.86
N ASN A 152 15.53 10.22 -11.91
CA ASN A 152 16.04 11.58 -11.76
C ASN A 152 17.09 11.75 -10.63
N ASN A 153 17.61 10.64 -10.08
CA ASN A 153 18.73 10.62 -9.12
C ASN A 153 19.96 9.95 -9.73
#